data_AF-A0AAV5L9A4-F1
#
_entry.id   AF-A0AAV5L9A4-F1
#
_cell.length_a   1.000
_cell.length_b   1.000
_cell.length_c   1.000
_cell.angle_alpha   90.00
_cell.angle_beta   90.00
_cell.angle_gamma   90.00
#
_symmetry.space_group_name_H-M   'P 1'
#
loop_
_entity.id
_entity.type
_entity.pdbx_description
1 polymer ?
#
loop_
_entity_poly.entity_id
_entity_poly.type
_entity_poly.pdbx_seq_one_letter_code
_entity_poly.pdbx_strand_id
1 'polypeptide(L)'
;MDPCPFVRLTVGNLALKIPVATKPARSVVHPSSSPCFCKIKLKSFPLQTAVVPYIPPENQFPENQVQTIAATFHLSKTDLGSLTAKSIFGGKLSLKIAIYTGRTGAACGVNSGRLLGKVLVPLDLSGVESRPFVFHNGWISVGKEALKDSSAQFHLNVKAEPDPRFVFQFDGEPECSPQVFQIQGNIRQPVFTCKFSFRSTGDRNQRSRLVYI
;
A
#
# COMPACT_ATOMS: atom_id res chain seq x y z
N MET A 1 26.49 -1.30 -12.65
CA MET A 1 25.04 -1.00 -12.49
C MET A 1 24.36 -2.31 -12.72
N ASP A 2 23.95 -2.96 -11.65
CA ASP A 2 23.35 -4.28 -11.79
C ASP A 2 21.83 -4.11 -11.76
N PRO A 3 21.10 -4.70 -12.72
CA PRO A 3 19.66 -4.83 -12.62
C PRO A 3 19.34 -5.55 -11.31
N CYS A 4 18.68 -4.85 -10.40
CA CYS A 4 18.25 -5.43 -9.14
C CYS A 4 16.79 -5.85 -9.29
N PRO A 5 16.46 -7.14 -9.07
CA PRO A 5 15.08 -7.57 -9.07
C PRO A 5 14.38 -6.98 -7.83
N PHE A 6 13.44 -6.08 -8.07
CA PHE A 6 12.44 -5.71 -7.08
C PHE A 6 11.08 -6.22 -7.51
N VAL A 7 10.21 -6.39 -6.52
CA VAL A 7 8.81 -6.72 -6.72
C VAL A 7 7.98 -5.64 -6.07
N ARG A 8 6.99 -5.13 -6.79
CA ARG A 8 6.05 -4.14 -6.29
C ARG A 8 4.74 -4.83 -5.92
N LEU A 9 4.46 -4.93 -4.64
CA LEU A 9 3.16 -5.38 -4.11
C LEU A 9 2.25 -4.16 -3.93
N THR A 10 1.14 -4.13 -4.65
CA THR A 10 0.15 -3.04 -4.55
C THR A 10 -1.17 -3.54 -3.99
N VAL A 11 -1.80 -2.67 -3.20
CA VAL A 11 -3.19 -2.79 -2.76
C VAL A 11 -3.95 -1.63 -3.34
N GLY A 12 -5.07 -1.90 -4.01
CA GLY A 12 -5.85 -0.86 -4.66
C GLY A 12 -7.31 -1.22 -4.79
N ASN A 13 -8.05 -0.35 -5.49
CA ASN A 13 -9.48 -0.53 -5.79
C ASN A 13 -10.31 -0.79 -4.54
N LEU A 14 -10.06 -0.04 -3.48
CA LEU A 14 -10.77 -0.22 -2.23
C LEU A 14 -12.20 0.26 -2.37
N ALA A 15 -13.15 -0.47 -1.79
CA ALA A 15 -14.49 0.05 -1.51
C ALA A 15 -15.18 -0.71 -0.39
N LEU A 16 -16.19 -0.08 0.20
CA LEU A 16 -16.98 -0.66 1.27
C LEU A 16 -18.48 -0.52 1.01
N LYS A 17 -19.21 -1.63 1.08
CA LYS A 17 -20.67 -1.65 1.17
C LYS A 17 -21.05 -2.07 2.58
N ILE A 18 -21.91 -1.30 3.24
CA ILE A 18 -22.44 -1.64 4.56
C ILE A 18 -23.96 -1.77 4.41
N PRO A 19 -24.55 -2.91 4.79
CA PRO A 19 -26.00 -3.04 4.77
C PRO A 19 -26.64 -2.03 5.72
N VAL A 20 -27.68 -1.34 5.23
CA VAL A 20 -28.44 -0.38 6.01
C VAL A 20 -29.35 -1.14 6.97
N ALA A 21 -29.26 -0.86 8.27
CA ALA A 21 -30.15 -1.48 9.25
C ALA A 21 -31.60 -0.98 9.03
N THR A 22 -32.58 -1.88 9.09
CA THR A 22 -34.01 -1.59 8.93
C THR A 22 -34.62 -0.77 10.08
N LYS A 23 -33.85 -0.45 11.13
CA LYS A 23 -34.30 0.33 12.27
C LYS A 23 -33.58 1.68 12.29
N PRO A 24 -34.32 2.81 12.42
CA PRO A 24 -33.71 4.13 12.45
C PRO A 24 -32.79 4.23 13.66
N ALA A 25 -31.49 4.39 13.40
CA ALA A 25 -30.56 4.81 14.43
C ALA A 25 -31.01 6.21 14.90
N ARG A 26 -31.04 6.46 16.22
CA ARG A 26 -31.28 7.80 16.80
C ARG A 26 -30.14 8.80 16.51
N SER A 27 -29.34 8.53 15.48
CA SER A 27 -28.22 9.33 15.01
C SER A 27 -28.70 10.20 13.84
N VAL A 28 -28.53 11.51 13.98
CA VAL A 28 -28.82 12.52 12.94
C VAL A 28 -27.95 12.33 11.69
N VAL A 29 -26.87 11.55 11.80
CA VAL A 29 -25.90 11.29 10.74
C VAL A 29 -26.18 9.93 10.11
N HIS A 30 -26.43 9.91 8.79
CA HIS A 30 -26.66 8.68 8.03
C HIS A 30 -25.37 7.82 8.03
N PRO A 31 -25.43 6.49 8.24
CA PRO A 31 -24.23 5.64 8.34
C PRO A 31 -23.27 5.76 7.14
N SER A 32 -23.78 6.06 5.94
CA SER A 32 -22.98 6.28 4.73
C SER A 32 -22.15 7.56 4.72
N SER A 33 -22.44 8.52 5.62
CA SER A 33 -21.78 9.83 5.66
C SER A 33 -20.56 9.88 6.59
N SER A 34 -20.30 8.79 7.32
CA SER A 34 -19.10 8.67 8.14
C SER A 34 -17.89 8.26 7.28
N PRO A 35 -16.73 8.94 7.39
CA PRO A 35 -15.55 8.54 6.66
C PRO A 35 -15.15 7.11 7.03
N CYS A 36 -14.62 6.35 6.07
CA CYS A 36 -14.10 5.02 6.28
C CYS A 36 -12.62 5.00 5.90
N PHE A 37 -11.81 4.25 6.64
CA PHE A 37 -10.40 4.10 6.34
C PHE A 37 -9.93 2.69 6.67
N CYS A 38 -8.80 2.28 6.10
CA CYS A 38 -8.17 1.02 6.44
C CYS A 38 -6.69 1.21 6.77
N LYS A 39 -6.17 0.27 7.56
CA LYS A 39 -4.76 0.15 7.94
C LYS A 39 -4.22 -1.14 7.32
N ILE A 40 -3.23 -1.00 6.45
CA ILE A 40 -2.66 -2.06 5.62
C ILE A 40 -1.24 -2.37 6.11
N LYS A 41 -1.00 -3.63 6.52
CA LYS A 41 0.25 -4.07 7.16
C LYS A 41 0.79 -5.34 6.51
N LEU A 42 2.07 -5.29 6.13
CA LEU A 42 2.86 -6.43 5.69
C LEU A 42 4.04 -6.64 6.64
N LYS A 43 4.05 -7.73 7.43
CA LYS A 43 5.13 -8.13 8.36
C LYS A 43 5.87 -6.93 9.01
N SER A 44 7.16 -6.76 8.74
CA SER A 44 8.03 -5.70 9.28
C SER A 44 7.90 -4.36 8.55
N PHE A 45 7.23 -4.29 7.40
CA PHE A 45 7.10 -3.06 6.61
C PHE A 45 6.26 -1.99 7.33
N PRO A 46 6.48 -0.71 7.04
CA PRO A 46 5.68 0.38 7.59
C PRO A 46 4.19 0.16 7.38
N LEU A 47 3.40 0.56 8.39
CA LEU A 47 1.94 0.53 8.27
C LEU A 47 1.48 1.64 7.32
N GLN A 48 0.65 1.31 6.35
CA GLN A 48 0.04 2.28 5.43
C GLN A 48 -1.43 2.46 5.78
N THR A 49 -1.94 3.69 5.65
CA THR A 49 -3.34 4.02 5.93
C THR A 49 -3.95 4.65 4.69
N ALA A 50 -5.15 4.21 4.32
CA ALA A 50 -5.85 4.69 3.14
C ALA A 50 -7.32 4.96 3.45
N VAL A 51 -7.89 5.98 2.78
CA VAL A 51 -9.33 6.23 2.80
C VAL A 51 -10.02 5.14 1.99
N VAL A 52 -11.17 4.68 2.46
CA VAL A 52 -11.99 3.67 1.79
C VAL A 52 -13.29 4.35 1.33
N PRO A 53 -13.55 4.40 0.02
CA PRO A 53 -14.81 4.95 -0.48
C PRO A 53 -15.97 4.03 -0.09
N TYR A 54 -17.06 4.64 0.39
CA TYR A 54 -18.30 3.95 0.64
C TYR A 54 -19.14 3.90 -0.63
N ILE A 55 -19.70 2.73 -0.93
CA ILE A 55 -20.60 2.54 -2.07
C ILE A 55 -21.97 2.13 -1.52
N PRO A 56 -23.03 2.92 -1.81
CA PRO A 56 -24.39 2.54 -1.46
C PRO A 56 -24.77 1.17 -2.05
N PRO A 57 -25.60 0.36 -1.38
CA PRO A 57 -26.01 -0.95 -1.88
C PRO A 57 -26.60 -0.91 -3.29
N GLU A 58 -27.33 0.16 -3.61
CA GLU A 58 -27.97 0.43 -4.91
C GLU A 58 -26.96 0.59 -6.07
N ASN A 59 -25.72 0.96 -5.77
CA ASN A 59 -24.74 1.36 -6.78
C ASN A 59 -23.84 0.18 -7.18
N GLN A 60 -23.64 0.06 -8.49
CA GLN A 60 -22.66 -0.87 -9.05
C GLN A 60 -21.24 -0.37 -8.78
N PHE A 61 -20.33 -1.31 -8.51
CA PHE A 61 -18.90 -1.00 -8.45
C PHE A 61 -18.44 -0.65 -9.86
N PRO A 62 -17.75 0.47 -10.07
CA PRO A 62 -17.21 0.76 -11.39
C PRO A 62 -16.04 -0.19 -11.69
N GLU A 63 -16.31 -1.32 -12.34
CA GLU A 63 -15.32 -2.35 -12.68
C GLU A 63 -14.26 -1.85 -13.69
N ASN A 64 -14.60 -0.84 -14.49
CA ASN A 64 -13.76 -0.28 -15.56
C ASN A 64 -13.00 1.01 -15.16
N GLN A 65 -12.90 1.34 -13.87
CA GLN A 65 -12.18 2.54 -13.42
C GLN A 65 -10.67 2.32 -13.29
N VAL A 66 -9.92 3.42 -13.46
CA VAL A 66 -8.48 3.51 -13.20
C VAL A 66 -8.16 2.95 -11.83
N GLN A 67 -7.18 2.04 -11.77
CA GLN A 67 -6.84 1.37 -10.51
C GLN A 67 -6.28 2.37 -9.50
N THR A 68 -7.04 2.68 -8.45
CA THR A 68 -6.60 3.58 -7.40
C THR A 68 -5.70 2.82 -6.43
N ILE A 69 -4.48 3.30 -6.21
CA ILE A 69 -3.51 2.65 -5.33
C ILE A 69 -3.69 3.17 -3.91
N ALA A 70 -3.94 2.26 -2.97
CA ALA A 70 -4.10 2.53 -1.55
C ALA A 70 -2.83 2.24 -0.74
N ALA A 71 -2.03 1.26 -1.17
CA ALA A 71 -0.74 0.99 -0.57
C ALA A 71 0.22 0.34 -1.58
N THR A 72 1.51 0.60 -1.40
CA THR A 72 2.58 0.00 -2.21
C THR A 72 3.73 -0.45 -1.32
N PHE A 73 4.16 -1.70 -1.46
CA PHE A 73 5.35 -2.24 -0.83
C PHE A 73 6.36 -2.59 -1.91
N HIS A 74 7.55 -2.03 -1.82
CA HIS A 74 8.67 -2.38 -2.69
C HIS A 74 9.51 -3.43 -1.97
N LEU A 75 9.57 -4.62 -2.54
CA LEU A 75 10.26 -5.76 -1.98
C LEU A 75 11.57 -5.94 -2.73
N SER A 76 12.69 -5.75 -2.04
CA SER A 76 14.00 -6.15 -2.55
C SER A 76 14.15 -7.67 -2.55
N LYS A 77 15.19 -8.17 -3.22
CA LYS A 77 15.57 -9.59 -3.14
C LYS A 77 15.73 -10.09 -1.70
N THR A 78 16.33 -9.28 -0.83
CA THR A 78 16.52 -9.61 0.60
C THR A 78 15.18 -9.65 1.33
N ASP A 79 14.27 -8.72 1.04
CA ASP A 79 12.93 -8.73 1.62
C ASP A 79 12.15 -9.98 1.21
N LEU A 80 12.21 -10.35 -0.07
CA LEU A 80 11.56 -11.54 -0.59
C LEU A 80 12.08 -12.81 0.10
N GLY A 81 13.40 -12.92 0.29
CA GLY A 81 14.01 -14.00 1.08
C GLY A 81 13.53 -14.02 2.52
N SER A 82 13.45 -12.87 3.19
CA SER A 82 12.95 -12.75 4.57
C SER A 82 11.45 -13.07 4.70
N LEU A 83 10.64 -12.71 3.69
CA LEU A 83 9.20 -12.94 3.68
C LEU A 83 8.85 -14.41 3.39
N THR A 84 9.66 -15.09 2.60
CA THR A 84 9.50 -16.52 2.24
C THR A 84 10.19 -17.47 3.22
N ALA A 85 11.13 -16.96 4.04
CA ALA A 85 11.79 -17.74 5.08
C ALA A 85 10.76 -18.39 6.01
N LYS A 86 10.75 -19.73 6.02
CA LYS A 86 9.88 -20.53 6.88
C LYS A 86 10.22 -20.21 8.34
N SER A 87 9.30 -19.59 9.04
CA SER A 87 9.42 -19.40 10.49
C SER A 87 8.88 -20.62 11.20
N ILE A 88 9.67 -21.19 12.11
CA ILE A 88 9.30 -22.35 12.94
C ILE A 88 8.06 -22.03 13.81
N PHE A 89 7.83 -20.75 14.11
CA PHE A 89 6.69 -20.25 14.89
C PHE A 89 5.73 -19.38 14.07
N GLY A 90 5.93 -19.27 12.75
CA GLY A 90 5.19 -18.32 11.91
C GLY A 90 4.19 -18.99 10.99
N GLY A 91 2.93 -18.53 11.03
CA GLY A 91 1.92 -18.89 10.04
C GLY A 91 2.26 -18.41 8.64
N LYS A 92 1.46 -18.84 7.64
CA LYS A 92 1.60 -18.43 6.24
C LYS A 92 1.67 -16.91 6.10
N LEU A 93 2.50 -16.42 5.17
CA LEU A 93 2.62 -14.99 4.88
C LEU A 93 1.26 -14.43 4.46
N SER A 94 0.84 -13.34 5.10
CA SER A 94 -0.43 -12.68 4.81
C SER A 94 -0.30 -11.17 4.88
N LEU A 95 -0.94 -10.48 3.95
CA LEU A 95 -1.22 -9.06 4.07
C LEU A 95 -2.40 -8.87 5.04
N LYS A 96 -2.24 -8.01 6.04
CA LYS A 96 -3.27 -7.74 7.06
C LYS A 96 -3.91 -6.38 6.79
N ILE A 97 -5.23 -6.33 6.67
CA ILE A 97 -5.99 -5.10 6.44
C ILE A 97 -7.03 -4.97 7.54
N ALA A 98 -6.97 -3.90 8.33
CA ALA A 98 -7.97 -3.58 9.35
C ALA A 98 -8.82 -2.41 8.87
N ILE A 99 -10.14 -2.57 8.86
CA ILE A 99 -11.10 -1.64 8.26
C ILE A 99 -11.85 -0.93 9.39
N TYR A 100 -11.96 0.39 9.30
CA TYR A 100 -12.54 1.24 10.32
C TYR A 100 -13.62 2.15 9.73
N THR A 101 -14.66 2.40 10.51
CA THR A 101 -15.64 3.45 10.28
C THR A 101 -15.40 4.60 11.25
N GLY A 102 -15.62 5.84 10.81
CA GLY A 102 -15.32 7.04 11.58
C GLY A 102 -14.00 7.73 11.19
N ARG A 103 -13.66 8.81 11.88
CA ARG A 103 -12.52 9.66 11.52
C ARG A 103 -11.18 9.01 11.89
N THR A 104 -10.16 9.24 11.07
CA THR A 104 -8.78 8.89 11.40
C THR A 104 -8.24 9.89 12.45
N GLY A 105 -7.60 9.38 13.51
CA GLY A 105 -6.96 10.21 14.55
C GLY A 105 -7.59 10.03 15.93
N ALA A 106 -7.06 10.76 16.91
CA ALA A 106 -7.59 10.83 18.26
C ALA A 106 -8.08 12.25 18.56
N ALA A 107 -9.30 12.38 19.08
CA ALA A 107 -9.77 13.62 19.68
C ALA A 107 -9.78 13.43 21.19
N CYS A 108 -9.09 14.31 21.93
CA CYS A 108 -9.01 14.25 23.40
C CYS A 108 -8.56 12.88 23.96
N GLY A 109 -7.65 12.17 23.27
CA GLY A 109 -7.13 10.86 23.72
C GLY A 109 -8.00 9.65 23.38
N VAL A 110 -9.16 9.82 22.74
CA VAL A 110 -10.02 8.72 22.29
C VAL A 110 -9.84 8.47 20.80
N ASN A 111 -9.58 7.22 20.41
CA ASN A 111 -9.53 6.82 18.99
C ASN A 111 -10.88 7.09 18.32
N SER A 112 -10.87 7.90 17.26
CA SER A 112 -12.11 8.35 16.58
C SER A 112 -12.71 7.32 15.60
N GLY A 113 -12.02 6.19 15.36
CA GLY A 113 -12.45 5.16 14.42
C GLY A 113 -12.82 3.84 15.11
N ARG A 114 -13.98 3.28 14.75
CA ARG A 114 -14.46 1.96 15.21
C ARG A 114 -14.01 0.88 14.23
N LEU A 115 -13.38 -0.19 14.74
CA LEU A 115 -13.01 -1.35 13.92
C LEU A 115 -14.27 -2.06 13.41
N LEU A 116 -14.41 -2.16 12.09
CA LEU A 116 -15.46 -2.91 11.42
C LEU A 116 -15.06 -4.38 11.25
N GLY A 117 -13.83 -4.63 10.82
CA GLY A 117 -13.35 -5.98 10.55
C GLY A 117 -11.88 -6.03 10.14
N LYS A 118 -11.37 -7.25 9.99
CA LYS A 118 -10.01 -7.53 9.50
C LYS A 118 -10.08 -8.50 8.34
N VAL A 119 -9.29 -8.22 7.31
CA VAL A 119 -9.07 -9.09 6.15
C VAL A 119 -7.63 -9.58 6.19
N LEU A 120 -7.44 -10.87 5.92
CA LEU A 120 -6.13 -11.49 5.73
C LEU A 120 -6.07 -12.01 4.30
N VAL A 121 -5.16 -11.47 3.48
CA VAL A 121 -4.92 -11.95 2.11
C VAL A 121 -3.66 -12.80 2.14
N PRO A 122 -3.75 -14.13 1.91
CA PRO A 122 -2.58 -14.98 1.80
C PRO A 122 -1.69 -14.53 0.64
N LEU A 123 -0.37 -14.49 0.86
CA LEU A 123 0.60 -14.12 -0.17
C LEU A 123 1.53 -15.31 -0.41
N ASP A 124 1.48 -15.86 -1.63
CA ASP A 124 2.51 -16.76 -2.14
C ASP A 124 3.42 -15.96 -3.08
N LEU A 125 4.58 -15.56 -2.58
CA LEU A 125 5.53 -14.77 -3.36
C LEU A 125 6.42 -15.63 -4.26
N SER A 126 6.11 -16.92 -4.47
CA SER A 126 6.85 -17.74 -5.42
C SER A 126 6.66 -17.25 -6.86
N GLY A 127 7.76 -17.03 -7.58
CA GLY A 127 7.76 -16.68 -9.00
C GLY A 127 7.33 -15.25 -9.35
N VAL A 128 6.99 -14.40 -8.38
CA VAL A 128 6.54 -13.01 -8.62
C VAL A 128 7.63 -12.10 -9.21
N GLU A 129 8.90 -12.50 -9.15
CA GLU A 129 10.02 -11.82 -9.82
C GLU A 129 9.98 -11.99 -11.35
N SER A 130 9.29 -13.02 -11.87
CA SER A 130 9.26 -13.35 -13.29
C SER A 130 8.04 -12.82 -14.04
N ARG A 131 6.91 -12.64 -13.34
CA ARG A 131 5.65 -12.18 -13.93
C ARG A 131 4.72 -11.58 -12.87
N PRO A 132 3.75 -10.74 -13.28
CA PRO A 132 2.71 -10.28 -12.38
C PRO A 132 1.85 -11.42 -11.81
N PHE A 133 1.39 -11.24 -10.58
CA PHE A 133 0.51 -12.16 -9.88
C PHE A 133 -0.59 -11.39 -9.14
N VAL A 134 -1.84 -11.87 -9.23
CA VAL A 134 -2.98 -11.30 -8.51
C VAL A 134 -3.36 -12.26 -7.38
N PHE A 135 -3.24 -11.80 -6.14
CA PHE A 135 -3.59 -12.57 -4.95
C PHE A 135 -5.08 -12.52 -4.63
N HIS A 136 -5.70 -11.37 -4.91
CA HIS A 136 -7.13 -11.17 -4.70
C HIS A 136 -7.63 -10.05 -5.60
N ASN A 137 -8.81 -10.22 -6.17
CA ASN A 137 -9.51 -9.17 -6.89
C ASN A 137 -11.03 -9.38 -6.73
N GLY A 138 -11.67 -8.54 -5.91
CA GLY A 138 -13.11 -8.63 -5.71
C GLY A 138 -13.53 -8.32 -4.28
N TRP A 139 -14.79 -8.67 -3.99
CA TRP A 139 -15.44 -8.44 -2.70
C TRP A 139 -15.11 -9.52 -1.66
N ILE A 140 -14.98 -9.11 -0.39
CA ILE A 140 -14.81 -9.96 0.78
C ILE A 140 -15.82 -9.53 1.86
N SER A 141 -16.56 -10.47 2.43
CA SER A 141 -17.43 -10.23 3.59
C SER A 141 -16.60 -9.85 4.84
N VAL A 142 -16.98 -8.77 5.53
CA VAL A 142 -16.28 -8.25 6.72
C VAL A 142 -17.26 -7.95 7.86
N GLY A 143 -16.87 -8.30 9.09
CA GLY A 143 -17.65 -8.06 10.31
C GLY A 143 -17.97 -9.34 11.10
N LYS A 144 -18.58 -9.18 12.28
CA LYS A 144 -18.89 -10.26 13.24
C LYS A 144 -19.83 -11.35 12.70
N GLU A 145 -20.51 -11.10 11.58
CA GLU A 145 -21.48 -12.00 10.97
C GLU A 145 -21.20 -12.22 9.47
N ALA A 146 -19.92 -12.36 9.08
CA ALA A 146 -19.51 -12.57 7.68
C ALA A 146 -20.18 -13.77 6.97
N LEU A 147 -20.89 -14.63 7.71
CA LEU A 147 -21.66 -15.79 7.25
C LEU A 147 -23.16 -15.51 7.05
N LYS A 148 -23.65 -14.30 7.34
CA LYS A 148 -25.05 -13.91 7.09
C LYS A 148 -25.13 -12.97 5.88
N ASP A 149 -26.28 -13.01 5.20
CA ASP A 149 -26.61 -12.19 4.01
C ASP A 149 -26.63 -10.66 4.27
N SER A 150 -26.42 -10.23 5.52
CA SER A 150 -26.35 -8.83 5.96
C SER A 150 -24.96 -8.43 6.44
N SER A 151 -23.90 -9.05 5.90
CA SER A 151 -22.52 -8.65 6.20
C SER A 151 -22.06 -7.47 5.34
N ALA A 152 -21.22 -6.59 5.91
CA ALA A 152 -20.55 -5.58 5.12
C ALA A 152 -19.60 -6.24 4.12
N GLN A 153 -19.44 -5.65 2.94
CA GLN A 153 -18.59 -6.15 1.87
C GLN A 153 -17.46 -5.17 1.63
N PHE A 154 -16.23 -5.68 1.52
CA PHE A 154 -15.03 -4.89 1.25
C PHE A 154 -14.41 -5.34 -0.08
N HIS A 155 -14.34 -4.43 -1.06
CA HIS A 155 -13.65 -4.68 -2.31
C HIS A 155 -12.19 -4.28 -2.19
N LEU A 156 -11.31 -5.07 -2.80
CA LEU A 156 -9.90 -4.75 -2.96
C LEU A 156 -9.29 -5.53 -4.14
N ASN A 157 -8.18 -4.99 -4.64
CA ASN A 157 -7.25 -5.67 -5.52
C ASN A 157 -5.89 -5.76 -4.81
N VAL A 158 -5.29 -6.95 -4.79
CA VAL A 158 -3.95 -7.19 -4.26
C VAL A 158 -3.15 -7.92 -5.33
N LYS A 159 -2.09 -7.28 -5.81
CA LYS A 159 -1.23 -7.83 -6.88
C LYS A 159 0.24 -7.53 -6.61
N ALA A 160 1.11 -8.41 -7.06
CA ALA A 160 2.55 -8.20 -7.14
C ALA A 160 2.99 -8.18 -8.61
N GLU A 161 3.96 -7.34 -8.93
CA GLU A 161 4.54 -7.25 -10.28
C GLU A 161 6.06 -7.07 -10.22
N PRO A 162 6.82 -7.64 -11.17
CA PRO A 162 8.24 -7.32 -11.33
C PRO A 162 8.44 -5.81 -11.51
N ASP A 163 9.39 -5.24 -10.78
CA ASP A 163 9.72 -3.82 -10.77
C ASP A 163 11.25 -3.67 -10.90
N PRO A 164 11.86 -4.07 -12.03
CA PRO A 164 13.30 -4.06 -12.18
C PRO A 164 13.85 -2.64 -12.05
N ARG A 165 14.86 -2.45 -11.19
CA ARG A 165 15.47 -1.14 -10.93
C ARG A 165 16.97 -1.20 -11.13
N PHE A 166 17.53 -0.10 -11.62
CA PHE A 166 18.96 0.13 -11.57
C PHE A 166 19.30 0.77 -10.22
N VAL A 167 20.16 0.11 -9.46
CA VAL A 167 20.67 0.65 -8.20
C VAL A 167 22.08 1.17 -8.42
N PHE A 168 22.30 2.41 -8.03
CA PHE A 168 23.60 3.06 -8.05
C PHE A 168 24.12 3.03 -6.61
N GLN A 169 25.07 2.14 -6.36
CA GLN A 169 25.76 2.04 -5.08
C GLN A 169 27.19 2.57 -5.25
N PHE A 170 27.62 3.38 -4.30
CA PHE A 170 28.97 3.94 -4.25
C PHE A 170 29.69 3.32 -3.04
N ASP A 171 30.97 2.97 -3.21
CA ASP A 171 31.79 2.33 -2.17
C ASP A 171 32.30 3.32 -1.09
N GLY A 172 31.95 4.60 -1.22
CA GLY A 172 32.32 5.68 -0.30
C GLY A 172 31.42 6.90 -0.47
N GLU A 173 31.74 7.98 0.25
CA GLU A 173 31.06 9.26 0.08
C GLU A 173 31.33 9.81 -1.33
N PRO A 174 30.28 10.17 -2.10
CA PRO A 174 30.47 10.66 -3.46
C PRO A 174 31.14 12.04 -3.43
N GLU A 175 32.33 12.14 -4.04
CA GLU A 175 33.13 13.38 -4.05
C GLU A 175 32.57 14.46 -4.99
N CYS A 176 31.72 14.07 -5.95
CA CYS A 176 31.07 14.95 -6.94
C CYS A 176 29.61 14.55 -7.14
N SER A 177 28.77 15.47 -7.63
CA SER A 177 27.40 15.17 -8.09
C SER A 177 27.48 14.44 -9.44
N PRO A 178 27.29 13.11 -9.52
CA PRO A 178 27.48 12.36 -10.76
C PRO A 178 26.39 12.72 -11.76
N GLN A 179 26.79 12.81 -13.02
CA GLN A 179 25.89 12.94 -14.15
C GLN A 179 25.72 11.58 -14.82
N VAL A 180 24.47 11.15 -14.96
CA VAL A 180 24.12 9.93 -15.67
C VAL A 180 23.87 10.28 -17.13
N PHE A 181 24.66 9.66 -18.01
CA PHE A 181 24.54 9.79 -19.45
C PHE A 181 23.89 8.55 -20.05
N GLN A 182 22.92 8.74 -20.94
CA GLN A 182 22.47 7.71 -21.87
C GLN A 182 23.41 7.70 -23.07
N ILE A 183 23.92 6.51 -23.38
CA ILE A 183 24.87 6.30 -24.47
C ILE A 183 24.16 5.49 -25.55
N GLN A 184 24.08 6.03 -26.76
CA GLN A 184 23.57 5.33 -27.94
C GLN A 184 24.57 5.50 -29.10
N GLY A 185 25.44 4.50 -29.29
CA GLY A 185 26.59 4.61 -30.19
C GLY A 185 27.53 5.72 -29.72
N ASN A 186 27.77 6.72 -30.57
CA ASN A 186 28.63 7.88 -30.26
C ASN A 186 27.88 9.03 -29.56
N ILE A 187 26.55 8.92 -29.41
CA ILE A 187 25.73 9.96 -28.78
C ILE A 187 25.77 9.76 -27.26
N ARG A 188 26.14 10.82 -26.53
CA ARG A 188 26.12 10.88 -25.06
C ARG A 188 25.15 11.97 -24.62
N GLN A 189 23.97 11.59 -24.15
CA GLN A 189 22.94 12.52 -23.68
C GLN A 189 22.88 12.52 -22.15
N PRO A 190 23.07 13.66 -21.48
CA PRO A 190 22.86 13.74 -20.04
C PRO A 190 21.37 13.56 -19.74
N VAL A 191 21.01 12.58 -18.91
CA VAL A 191 19.61 12.27 -18.59
C VAL A 191 19.25 12.73 -17.19
N PHE A 192 20.19 12.58 -16.24
CA PHE A 192 19.98 12.96 -14.85
C PHE A 192 21.29 13.40 -14.18
N THR A 193 21.19 14.31 -13.21
CA THR A 193 22.31 14.66 -12.32
C THR A 193 21.88 14.35 -10.89
N CYS A 194 22.65 13.56 -10.16
CA CYS A 194 22.42 13.34 -8.74
C CYS A 194 23.12 14.46 -7.96
N LYS A 195 22.36 15.39 -7.39
CA LYS A 195 22.94 16.42 -6.52
C LYS A 195 23.13 15.86 -5.12
N PHE A 196 24.38 15.57 -4.75
CA PHE A 196 24.72 15.24 -3.37
C PHE A 196 24.95 16.53 -2.57
N SER A 197 24.31 16.65 -1.41
CA SER A 197 24.48 17.80 -0.51
C SER A 197 24.90 17.33 0.86
N PHE A 198 26.04 17.80 1.36
CA PHE A 198 26.47 17.58 2.73
C PHE A 198 25.58 18.38 3.68
N ARG A 199 24.88 17.70 4.60
CA ARG A 199 24.32 18.37 5.79
C ARG A 199 25.47 18.52 6.77
N SER A 200 26.15 19.67 6.75
CA SER A 200 27.11 20.00 7.80
C SER A 200 26.39 19.99 9.15
N THR A 201 27.00 19.39 10.18
CA THR A 201 26.39 19.03 11.47
C THR A 201 25.85 20.23 12.29
N GLY A 202 25.97 21.45 11.78
CA GLY A 202 25.50 22.68 12.42
C GLY A 202 24.15 23.23 11.92
N ASP A 203 23.60 22.76 10.80
CA ASP A 203 22.46 23.46 10.17
C ASP A 203 21.12 22.76 10.41
N ARG A 204 20.54 23.01 11.59
CA ARG A 204 19.31 22.38 12.09
C ARG A 204 18.01 22.85 11.40
N ASN A 205 18.03 23.71 10.38
CA ASN A 205 16.81 24.42 9.99
C ASN A 205 16.40 24.48 8.51
N GLN A 206 16.97 23.68 7.60
CA GLN A 206 16.50 23.70 6.20
C GLN A 206 15.82 22.38 5.79
N ARG A 207 14.48 22.45 5.71
CA ARG A 207 13.59 21.45 5.11
C ARG A 207 13.95 21.28 3.62
N SER A 208 14.68 20.24 3.28
CA SER A 208 14.88 19.84 1.89
C SER A 208 13.57 19.28 1.34
N ARG A 209 12.88 20.06 0.50
CA ARG A 209 11.80 19.58 -0.37
C ARG A 209 12.45 18.83 -1.53
N LEU A 210 12.26 17.52 -1.59
CA LEU A 210 12.53 16.75 -2.80
C LEU A 210 11.33 16.93 -3.73
N VAL A 211 11.57 17.62 -4.85
CA VAL A 211 10.65 17.68 -5.98
C VAL A 211 10.92 16.44 -6.83
N TYR A 212 9.92 15.58 -6.97
CA TYR A 212 9.92 14.55 -8.00
C TYR A 212 9.46 15.21 -9.31
N ILE A 213 10.23 15.05 -10.37
CA ILE A 213 9.75 15.19 -11.76
C ILE A 213 9.34 13.79 -12.21
#